data_AF-K1TDN1-F1
#
_entry.id   AF-K1TDN1-F1
#
_cell.length_a   1.000
_cell.length_b   1.000
_cell.length_c   1.000
_cell.angle_alpha   90.00
_cell.angle_beta   90.00
_cell.angle_gamma   90.00
#
_symmetry.space_group_name_H-M   'P 1'
#
loop_
_entity.id
_entity.type
_entity.pdbx_description
1 polymer ?
#
loop_
_entity_poly.entity_id
_entity_poly.type
_entity_poly.pdbx_seq_one_letter_code
_entity_poly.pdbx_strand_id
1 'polypeptide(L)'
;MKGSNMKKRILAVLIATALVVSVTGCAGNATSSSDSTSASSVAESSDTSTQTSADASSEDESKDESSQEESKDLEANYTKYTLDGDLTQHMIDMSRLNEGNKVRLANVIKKLKNGEEVTVGFIGGSITQGTSAGNDLCYAKLTADWLQQTYSNAKINYVNAGIGATGSYIGVHRVENDLLSKKPDLVFVEFS
;
A
#
# COMPACT_ATOMS: atom_id res chain seq x y z
N MET A 1 10.23 -58.92 -35.23
CA MET A 1 10.95 -57.76 -34.63
C MET A 1 11.17 -58.07 -33.15
N LYS A 2 12.39 -57.97 -32.59
CA LYS A 2 12.94 -56.76 -31.92
C LYS A 2 11.87 -56.01 -31.10
N GLY A 3 11.92 -55.88 -29.78
CA GLY A 3 12.89 -56.41 -28.81
C GLY A 3 12.77 -55.64 -27.49
N SER A 4 12.21 -56.27 -26.44
CA SER A 4 12.07 -55.67 -25.11
C SER A 4 13.44 -55.40 -24.48
N ASN A 5 13.62 -54.21 -23.89
CA ASN A 5 14.68 -53.98 -22.90
C ASN A 5 14.33 -52.81 -21.95
N MET A 6 13.80 -53.19 -20.79
CA MET A 6 13.77 -52.34 -19.60
C MET A 6 15.13 -52.43 -18.88
N LYS A 7 15.69 -51.30 -18.41
CA LYS A 7 16.37 -51.19 -17.09
C LYS A 7 16.80 -49.75 -16.77
N LYS A 8 16.57 -49.36 -15.52
CA LYS A 8 16.91 -48.05 -14.93
C LYS A 8 18.42 -47.96 -14.63
N ARG A 9 19.01 -46.76 -14.62
CA ARG A 9 20.05 -46.40 -13.64
C ARG A 9 20.31 -44.89 -13.49
N ILE A 10 20.44 -44.53 -12.21
CA ILE A 10 20.61 -43.24 -11.54
C ILE A 10 21.95 -42.56 -11.90
N LEU A 11 21.98 -41.22 -11.96
CA LEU A 11 23.05 -40.42 -11.34
C LEU A 11 22.56 -38.99 -10.99
N ALA A 12 22.97 -38.48 -9.83
CA ALA A 12 22.75 -37.10 -9.39
C ALA A 12 24.10 -36.40 -9.20
N VAL A 13 24.16 -35.07 -9.39
CA VAL A 13 25.36 -34.26 -9.11
C VAL A 13 24.95 -32.96 -8.42
N LEU A 14 25.62 -32.64 -7.30
CA LEU A 14 25.49 -31.41 -6.51
C LEU A 14 26.89 -30.79 -6.34
N ILE A 15 27.10 -29.56 -6.82
CA ILE A 15 28.21 -28.64 -6.48
C ILE A 15 27.64 -27.22 -6.74
N ALA A 16 27.52 -26.22 -5.86
CA ALA A 16 28.16 -25.76 -4.60
C ALA A 16 29.07 -24.51 -4.78
N THR A 17 28.89 -23.54 -3.86
CA THR A 17 29.80 -22.46 -3.41
C THR A 17 30.23 -21.27 -4.32
N ALA A 18 29.53 -20.14 -4.12
CA ALA A 18 29.98 -18.79 -3.70
C ALA A 18 31.43 -18.26 -3.87
N LEU A 19 31.53 -16.96 -4.23
CA LEU A 19 32.59 -15.97 -3.91
C LEU A 19 32.06 -14.56 -4.30
N VAL A 20 31.61 -13.71 -3.36
CA VAL A 20 32.37 -12.67 -2.62
C VAL A 20 33.18 -11.72 -3.52
N VAL A 21 32.79 -10.43 -3.52
CA VAL A 21 33.63 -9.30 -3.96
C VAL A 21 33.66 -8.26 -2.84
N SER A 22 34.85 -7.73 -2.57
CA SER A 22 35.21 -6.92 -1.41
C SER A 22 34.87 -5.44 -1.52
N VAL A 23 34.44 -4.83 -0.40
CA VAL A 23 34.45 -3.37 -0.23
C VAL A 23 35.78 -2.96 0.41
N THR A 24 36.62 -2.24 -0.32
CA THR A 24 37.87 -1.67 0.19
C THR A 24 37.58 -0.39 0.97
N GLY A 25 38.13 -0.27 2.17
CA GLY A 25 37.99 0.93 3.01
C GLY A 25 39.05 1.99 2.74
N CYS A 26 38.91 3.14 3.40
CA CYS A 26 39.98 4.10 3.62
C CYS A 26 39.98 4.50 5.10
N ALA A 27 41.13 4.36 5.75
CA ALA A 27 41.36 4.82 7.11
C ALA A 27 42.65 5.64 7.16
N GLY A 28 42.56 6.83 7.74
CA GLY A 28 43.69 7.58 8.30
C GLY A 28 44.70 8.19 7.32
N ASN A 29 44.86 9.50 7.40
CA ASN A 29 46.20 10.05 7.57
C ASN A 29 46.16 11.23 8.55
N ALA A 30 46.97 11.15 9.61
CA ALA A 30 47.21 12.24 10.54
C ALA A 30 48.63 12.78 10.32
N THR A 31 48.86 14.07 10.63
CA THR A 31 50.09 14.66 11.23
C THR A 31 50.21 16.15 10.90
N SER A 32 50.01 17.01 11.92
CA SER A 32 50.65 18.31 12.27
C SER A 32 51.32 19.21 11.20
N SER A 33 51.36 20.56 11.31
CA SER A 33 50.88 21.55 12.32
C SER A 33 51.23 22.99 11.88
N SER A 34 50.78 23.98 12.68
CA SER A 34 51.03 25.44 12.65
C SER A 34 50.21 26.25 11.62
N ASP A 35 49.70 27.45 11.94
CA ASP A 35 49.78 28.24 13.19
C ASP A 35 48.53 29.15 13.39
N SER A 36 48.38 29.73 14.60
CA SER A 36 47.55 30.93 14.98
C SER A 36 46.43 31.42 14.02
N THR A 37 45.18 31.71 14.37
CA THR A 37 44.45 32.10 15.61
C THR A 37 42.95 32.21 15.20
N SER A 38 41.94 32.38 16.05
CA SER A 38 41.82 32.65 17.50
C SER A 38 40.52 32.02 18.04
N ALA A 39 40.31 32.06 19.36
CA ALA A 39 39.11 31.51 20.01
C ALA A 39 37.95 32.51 20.14
N SER A 40 36.72 31.99 20.17
CA SER A 40 35.89 32.11 21.38
C SER A 40 34.75 31.08 21.40
N SER A 41 34.75 30.25 22.43
CA SER A 41 33.62 29.42 22.85
C SER A 41 32.68 30.20 23.76
N VAL A 42 31.39 29.88 23.75
CA VAL A 42 30.56 29.88 24.97
C VAL A 42 29.61 28.69 24.93
N ALA A 43 29.30 28.14 26.11
CA ALA A 43 28.50 26.94 26.28
C ALA A 43 27.45 27.14 27.38
N GLU A 44 26.40 26.32 27.29
CA GLU A 44 25.53 25.82 28.38
C GLU A 44 24.58 26.74 29.18
N SER A 45 23.55 26.06 29.69
CA SER A 45 22.68 26.37 30.84
C SER A 45 21.58 27.45 30.69
N SER A 46 20.43 27.37 31.37
CA SER A 46 19.75 26.27 32.10
C SER A 46 18.31 26.72 32.45
N ASP A 47 17.57 25.88 33.19
CA ASP A 47 16.33 26.14 33.95
C ASP A 47 15.00 26.18 33.17
N THR A 48 13.99 25.32 33.42
CA THR A 48 13.34 24.83 34.67
C THR A 48 12.31 25.80 35.24
N SER A 49 11.02 25.46 35.11
CA SER A 49 10.04 25.50 36.21
C SER A 49 8.71 24.83 35.84
N THR A 50 8.14 24.14 36.82
CA THR A 50 6.86 23.40 36.77
C THR A 50 5.66 24.29 37.09
N GLN A 51 4.44 23.87 36.73
CA GLN A 51 3.38 23.66 37.73
C GLN A 51 2.19 22.84 37.24
N THR A 52 1.61 22.11 38.21
CA THR A 52 0.44 21.24 38.12
C THR A 52 -0.78 21.97 38.66
N SER A 53 -1.99 21.64 38.18
CA SER A 53 -3.23 21.59 39.01
C SER A 53 -4.36 20.87 38.27
N ALA A 54 -5.14 20.08 39.01
CA ALA A 54 -6.43 19.54 38.60
C ALA A 54 -7.56 20.33 39.28
N ASP A 55 -8.81 20.31 38.76
CA ASP A 55 -9.85 19.37 39.26
C ASP A 55 -11.28 19.71 38.73
N ALA A 56 -12.13 18.68 38.74
CA ALA A 56 -13.60 18.61 38.86
C ALA A 56 -14.57 19.66 38.23
N SER A 57 -15.34 19.15 37.25
CA SER A 57 -16.82 19.07 37.26
C SER A 57 -17.73 20.30 37.14
N SER A 58 -18.54 20.28 36.07
CA SER A 58 -20.01 20.21 36.20
C SER A 58 -20.67 19.75 34.89
N GLU A 59 -21.68 18.89 34.99
CA GLU A 59 -22.50 18.37 33.88
C GLU A 59 -23.63 19.36 33.54
N ASP A 60 -24.02 19.45 32.27
CA ASP A 60 -25.41 19.78 31.88
C ASP A 60 -25.76 19.11 30.54
N GLU A 61 -26.91 18.45 30.47
CA GLU A 61 -27.36 17.68 29.30
C GLU A 61 -28.39 18.46 28.48
N SER A 62 -28.02 18.95 27.29
CA SER A 62 -29.00 19.28 26.25
C SER A 62 -29.17 18.09 25.31
N LYS A 63 -30.27 17.35 25.47
CA LYS A 63 -30.62 16.17 24.66
C LYS A 63 -31.11 16.58 23.26
N ASP A 64 -30.33 16.26 22.24
CA ASP A 64 -30.81 16.15 20.86
C ASP A 64 -31.28 14.71 20.58
N GLU A 65 -32.60 14.48 20.66
CA GLU A 65 -33.23 13.18 20.38
C GLU A 65 -33.33 12.89 18.87
N SER A 66 -32.17 12.69 18.22
CA SER A 66 -32.10 12.33 16.78
C SER A 66 -31.20 11.12 16.50
N SER A 67 -30.27 10.79 17.40
CA SER A 67 -29.24 9.75 17.19
C SER A 67 -29.57 8.36 17.79
N GLN A 68 -30.76 8.18 18.37
CA GLN A 68 -31.15 6.95 19.09
C GLN A 68 -32.06 5.98 18.32
N GLU A 69 -32.60 6.36 17.16
CA GLU A 69 -33.39 5.43 16.32
C GLU A 69 -32.47 4.62 15.40
N GLU A 70 -31.53 5.29 14.70
CA GLU A 70 -30.61 4.66 13.76
C GLU A 70 -29.69 3.60 14.42
N SER A 71 -29.34 3.80 15.70
CA SER A 71 -28.46 2.91 16.46
C SER A 71 -29.13 1.60 16.93
N LYS A 72 -30.45 1.55 17.08
CA LYS A 72 -31.17 0.34 17.54
C LYS A 72 -31.45 -0.64 16.40
N ASP A 73 -31.74 -0.14 15.21
CA ASP A 73 -31.96 -0.99 14.03
C ASP A 73 -30.65 -1.63 13.51
N LEU A 74 -29.50 -0.99 13.78
CA LEU A 74 -28.17 -1.53 13.47
C LEU A 74 -27.79 -2.75 14.33
N GLU A 75 -28.13 -2.77 15.64
CA GLU A 75 -27.87 -3.93 16.49
C GLU A 75 -28.74 -5.14 16.12
N ALA A 76 -30.01 -4.92 15.75
CA ALA A 76 -30.96 -5.97 15.42
C ALA A 76 -30.58 -6.78 14.16
N ASN A 77 -29.70 -6.26 13.30
CA ASN A 77 -29.30 -6.86 12.03
C ASN A 77 -27.78 -7.14 11.93
N TYR A 78 -27.05 -7.06 13.05
CA TYR A 78 -25.60 -7.26 13.08
C TYR A 78 -25.22 -8.74 12.86
N THR A 79 -25.21 -9.16 11.59
CA THR A 79 -24.64 -10.44 11.18
C THR A 79 -23.12 -10.36 11.33
N LYS A 80 -22.58 -11.01 12.36
CA LYS A 80 -21.14 -11.02 12.64
C LYS A 80 -20.36 -11.55 11.44
N TYR A 81 -19.63 -10.66 10.76
CA TYR A 81 -18.79 -11.02 9.63
C TYR A 81 -17.68 -12.00 10.04
N THR A 82 -17.56 -13.09 9.30
CA THR A 82 -16.42 -14.02 9.32
C THR A 82 -15.56 -13.74 8.08
N LEU A 83 -14.25 -13.92 8.16
CA LEU A 83 -13.33 -13.66 7.03
C LEU A 83 -13.67 -14.45 5.76
N ASP A 84 -14.30 -15.62 5.91
CA ASP A 84 -14.78 -16.48 4.81
C ASP A 84 -16.29 -16.30 4.51
N GLY A 85 -16.93 -15.27 5.08
CA GLY A 85 -18.35 -14.99 4.90
C GLY A 85 -18.64 -14.11 3.68
N ASP A 86 -19.84 -14.24 3.12
CA ASP A 86 -20.32 -13.35 2.06
C ASP A 86 -20.43 -11.89 2.56
N LEU A 87 -20.23 -10.93 1.66
CA LEU A 87 -20.49 -9.52 1.94
C LEU A 87 -21.99 -9.32 2.16
N THR A 88 -22.37 -8.77 3.32
CA THR A 88 -23.77 -8.41 3.57
C THR A 88 -24.18 -7.20 2.73
N GLN A 89 -25.48 -7.07 2.44
CA GLN A 89 -26.01 -5.91 1.73
C GLN A 89 -25.67 -4.60 2.47
N HIS A 90 -25.71 -4.60 3.81
CA HIS A 90 -25.31 -3.46 4.62
C HIS A 90 -23.83 -3.09 4.43
N MET A 91 -22.90 -4.05 4.41
CA MET A 91 -21.48 -3.79 4.10
C MET A 91 -21.31 -3.22 2.68
N ILE A 92 -22.05 -3.76 1.71
CA ILE A 92 -22.05 -3.29 0.32
C ILE A 92 -22.54 -1.85 0.22
N ASP A 93 -23.57 -1.46 0.98
CA ASP A 93 -24.12 -0.11 0.98
C ASP A 93 -23.22 0.88 1.69
N MET A 94 -22.69 0.52 2.87
CA MET A 94 -21.71 1.33 3.62
C MET A 94 -20.39 1.52 2.87
N SER A 95 -20.00 0.60 1.98
CA SER A 95 -18.78 0.73 1.17
C SER A 95 -18.86 1.86 0.11
N ARG A 96 -20.07 2.30 -0.27
CA ARG A 96 -20.29 3.29 -1.34
C ARG A 96 -20.39 4.72 -0.78
N LEU A 97 -19.28 5.22 -0.26
CA LEU A 97 -19.20 6.57 0.35
C LEU A 97 -19.59 7.71 -0.61
N ASN A 98 -19.27 7.59 -1.92
CA ASN A 98 -19.61 8.59 -2.94
C ASN A 98 -19.59 7.97 -4.33
N GLU A 99 -20.67 8.12 -5.11
CA GLU A 99 -20.72 7.63 -6.50
C GLU A 99 -19.98 8.53 -7.51
N GLY A 100 -19.83 9.82 -7.20
CA GLY A 100 -19.17 10.81 -8.03
C GLY A 100 -19.70 10.92 -9.47
N ASN A 101 -18.82 11.35 -10.39
CA ASN A 101 -19.10 11.38 -11.82
C ASN A 101 -18.67 10.07 -12.49
N LYS A 102 -19.65 9.23 -12.83
CA LYS A 102 -19.44 7.88 -13.37
C LYS A 102 -19.04 7.82 -14.85
N VAL A 103 -18.98 8.95 -15.59
CA VAL A 103 -18.72 8.96 -17.05
C VAL A 103 -17.36 8.38 -17.40
N ARG A 104 -16.29 8.71 -16.66
CA ARG A 104 -14.94 8.18 -16.93
C ARG A 104 -14.87 6.68 -16.69
N LEU A 105 -15.43 6.20 -15.58
CA LEU A 105 -15.50 4.77 -15.26
C LEU A 105 -16.32 3.99 -16.31
N ALA A 106 -17.46 4.53 -16.74
CA ALA A 106 -18.28 3.93 -17.80
C ALA A 106 -17.52 3.81 -19.14
N ASN A 107 -16.67 4.80 -19.47
CA ASN A 107 -15.81 4.74 -20.66
C ASN A 107 -14.74 3.64 -20.54
N VAL A 108 -14.09 3.48 -19.37
CA VAL A 108 -13.15 2.36 -19.14
C VAL A 108 -13.87 1.02 -19.27
N ILE A 109 -15.04 0.86 -18.65
CA ILE A 109 -15.86 -0.35 -18.75
C ILE A 109 -16.25 -0.63 -20.21
N LYS A 110 -16.49 0.40 -21.02
CA LYS A 110 -16.73 0.24 -22.47
C LYS A 110 -15.48 -0.27 -23.20
N LYS A 111 -14.29 0.29 -22.96
CA LYS A 111 -13.02 -0.22 -23.50
C LYS A 111 -12.84 -1.72 -23.17
N LEU A 112 -13.00 -2.07 -21.90
CA LEU A 112 -12.90 -3.45 -21.40
C LEU A 112 -13.89 -4.40 -22.10
N LYS A 113 -15.16 -4.01 -22.26
CA LYS A 113 -16.18 -4.79 -22.97
C LYS A 113 -15.89 -4.95 -24.47
N ASN A 114 -15.18 -4.01 -25.07
CA ASN A 114 -14.74 -4.08 -26.47
C ASN A 114 -13.49 -4.94 -26.68
N GLY A 115 -12.85 -5.43 -25.61
CA GLY A 115 -11.55 -6.11 -25.69
C GLY A 115 -10.36 -5.18 -25.91
N GLU A 116 -10.52 -3.87 -25.69
CA GLU A 116 -9.44 -2.90 -25.84
C GLU A 116 -8.40 -3.04 -24.71
N GLU A 117 -7.16 -2.64 -24.99
CA GLU A 117 -6.10 -2.58 -23.99
C GLU A 117 -6.38 -1.48 -22.96
N VAL A 118 -6.24 -1.81 -21.67
CA VAL A 118 -6.54 -0.92 -20.55
C VAL A 118 -5.41 -0.98 -19.53
N THR A 119 -4.84 0.18 -19.21
CA THR A 119 -3.84 0.30 -18.13
C THR A 119 -4.52 0.65 -16.81
N VAL A 120 -4.36 -0.21 -15.82
CA VAL A 120 -4.95 -0.07 -14.48
C VAL A 120 -3.85 0.23 -13.48
N GLY A 121 -3.90 1.44 -12.93
CA GLY A 121 -2.92 1.96 -11.98
C GLY A 121 -3.42 1.95 -10.54
N PHE A 122 -2.51 1.73 -9.61
CA PHE A 122 -2.74 1.82 -8.18
C PHE A 122 -1.65 2.72 -7.59
N ILE A 123 -2.01 3.78 -6.87
CA ILE A 123 -1.07 4.64 -6.16
C ILE A 123 -1.48 4.79 -4.70
N GLY A 124 -0.52 4.56 -3.80
CA GLY A 124 -0.81 4.60 -2.37
C GLY A 124 0.33 4.22 -1.45
N GLY A 125 -0.06 3.82 -0.24
CA GLY A 125 0.84 3.48 0.87
C GLY A 125 1.37 2.04 0.86
N SER A 126 1.58 1.51 2.06
CA SER A 126 2.09 0.15 2.30
C SER A 126 1.10 -0.96 1.91
N ILE A 127 -0.20 -0.69 1.99
CA ILE A 127 -1.25 -1.62 1.59
C ILE A 127 -1.29 -1.74 0.08
N THR A 128 -1.28 -0.62 -0.66
CA THR A 128 -1.08 -0.60 -2.12
C THR A 128 0.19 -1.34 -2.52
N GLN A 129 1.31 -1.10 -1.83
CA GLN A 129 2.58 -1.78 -2.10
C GLN A 129 2.52 -3.31 -1.94
N GLY A 130 1.54 -3.83 -1.22
CA GLY A 130 1.40 -5.26 -0.92
C GLY A 130 2.15 -5.72 0.32
N THR A 131 2.33 -4.85 1.32
CA THR A 131 2.90 -5.24 2.62
C THR A 131 2.08 -6.38 3.24
N SER A 132 2.76 -7.35 3.85
CA SER A 132 2.21 -8.60 4.41
C SER A 132 1.60 -9.60 3.41
N ALA A 133 0.97 -9.15 2.32
CA ALA A 133 0.37 -10.02 1.31
C ALA A 133 1.34 -10.44 0.18
N GLY A 134 2.39 -9.65 -0.06
CA GLY A 134 3.27 -9.81 -1.21
C GLY A 134 2.62 -9.38 -2.53
N ASN A 135 3.40 -9.47 -3.62
CA ASN A 135 3.02 -8.93 -4.93
C ASN A 135 1.80 -9.62 -5.56
N ASP A 136 1.59 -10.91 -5.28
CA ASP A 136 0.58 -11.74 -5.95
C ASP A 136 -0.78 -11.76 -5.24
N LEU A 137 -0.80 -11.57 -3.92
CA LEU A 137 -2.02 -11.63 -3.09
C LEU A 137 -2.45 -10.26 -2.54
N CYS A 138 -1.75 -9.17 -2.88
CA CYS A 138 -2.19 -7.82 -2.53
C CYS A 138 -3.49 -7.43 -3.26
N TYR A 139 -4.32 -6.58 -2.63
CA TYR A 139 -5.61 -6.19 -3.21
C TYR A 139 -5.47 -5.58 -4.61
N ALA A 140 -4.38 -4.84 -4.87
CA ALA A 140 -4.12 -4.22 -6.16
C ALA A 140 -3.96 -5.27 -7.28
N LYS A 141 -3.20 -6.35 -7.01
CA LYS A 141 -3.02 -7.47 -7.94
C LYS A 141 -4.32 -8.27 -8.10
N LEU A 142 -4.99 -8.60 -6.99
CA LEU A 142 -6.27 -9.31 -7.03
C LEU A 142 -7.34 -8.54 -7.81
N THR A 143 -7.37 -7.21 -7.71
CA THR A 143 -8.27 -6.34 -8.48
C THR A 143 -7.93 -6.35 -9.98
N ALA A 144 -6.64 -6.28 -10.34
CA ALA A 144 -6.19 -6.36 -11.73
C ALA A 144 -6.47 -7.75 -12.35
N ASP A 145 -6.26 -8.82 -11.59
CA ASP A 145 -6.57 -10.19 -12.01
C ASP A 145 -8.08 -10.40 -12.17
N TRP A 146 -8.90 -9.89 -11.25
CA TRP A 146 -10.35 -9.92 -11.37
C TRP A 146 -10.84 -9.17 -12.63
N LEU A 147 -10.25 -8.02 -12.96
CA LEU A 147 -10.53 -7.31 -14.21
C LEU A 147 -10.14 -8.16 -15.43
N GLN A 148 -8.96 -8.80 -15.41
CA GLN A 148 -8.48 -9.64 -16.50
C GLN A 148 -9.32 -10.92 -16.69
N GLN A 149 -9.86 -11.48 -15.61
CA GLN A 149 -10.77 -12.63 -15.64
C GLN A 149 -12.18 -12.23 -16.13
N THR A 150 -12.71 -11.11 -15.62
CA THR A 150 -14.04 -10.60 -15.97
C THR A 150 -14.12 -10.14 -17.43
N TYR A 151 -13.04 -9.55 -17.94
CA TYR A 151 -12.91 -9.04 -19.31
C TYR A 151 -11.80 -9.80 -20.05
N SER A 152 -11.95 -11.12 -20.15
CA SER A 152 -10.94 -12.03 -20.73
C SER A 152 -10.48 -11.73 -22.16
N ASN A 153 -11.27 -10.97 -22.92
CA ASN A 153 -10.91 -10.51 -24.27
C ASN A 153 -10.07 -9.22 -24.28
N ALA A 154 -10.01 -8.49 -23.16
CA ALA A 154 -9.20 -7.28 -23.00
C ALA A 154 -7.81 -7.62 -22.47
N LYS A 155 -6.83 -6.77 -22.77
CA LYS A 155 -5.50 -6.84 -22.16
C LYS A 155 -5.41 -5.84 -21.01
N ILE A 156 -5.15 -6.33 -19.79
CA ILE A 156 -4.94 -5.48 -18.61
C ILE A 156 -3.44 -5.27 -18.37
N ASN A 157 -2.98 -4.02 -18.42
CA ASN A 157 -1.65 -3.64 -17.92
C ASN A 157 -1.76 -3.22 -16.46
N TYR A 158 -1.18 -4.02 -15.55
CA TYR A 158 -1.12 -3.72 -14.13
C TYR A 158 0.05 -2.79 -13.80
N VAL A 159 -0.22 -1.67 -13.13
CA VAL A 159 0.80 -0.73 -12.63
C VAL A 159 0.58 -0.50 -11.13
N ASN A 160 1.51 -0.97 -10.31
CA ASN A 160 1.52 -0.71 -8.88
C ASN A 160 2.58 0.34 -8.53
N ALA A 161 2.12 1.50 -8.06
CA ALA A 161 2.92 2.62 -7.57
C ALA A 161 2.73 2.82 -6.05
N GLY A 162 2.52 1.74 -5.30
CA GLY A 162 2.48 1.75 -3.83
C GLY A 162 3.86 1.89 -3.21
N ILE A 163 4.02 2.80 -2.26
CA ILE A 163 5.26 2.96 -1.48
C ILE A 163 4.92 3.04 0.00
N GLY A 164 5.41 2.07 0.78
CA GLY A 164 5.22 2.00 2.22
C GLY A 164 5.69 3.26 2.95
N ALA A 165 4.99 3.61 4.03
CA ALA A 165 5.21 4.82 4.83
C ALA A 165 5.15 6.14 4.03
N THR A 166 4.44 6.19 2.89
CA THR A 166 4.16 7.44 2.15
C THR A 166 2.68 7.81 2.17
N GLY A 167 2.40 9.09 2.40
CA GLY A 167 1.06 9.67 2.27
C GLY A 167 0.87 10.43 0.96
N SER A 168 -0.34 10.96 0.73
CA SER A 168 -0.74 11.65 -0.50
C SER A 168 0.16 12.85 -0.87
N TYR A 169 0.72 13.56 0.12
CA TYR A 169 1.66 14.66 -0.11
C TYR A 169 2.96 14.19 -0.80
N ILE A 170 3.48 13.01 -0.46
CA ILE A 170 4.60 12.41 -1.20
C ILE A 170 4.10 11.85 -2.53
N GLY A 171 2.89 11.27 -2.55
CA GLY A 171 2.22 10.78 -3.75
C GLY A 171 2.17 11.79 -4.89
N VAL A 172 1.73 13.03 -4.65
CA VAL A 172 1.62 14.06 -5.69
C VAL A 172 2.97 14.49 -6.28
N HIS A 173 4.07 14.38 -5.52
CA HIS A 173 5.41 14.70 -6.02
C HIS A 173 6.01 13.61 -6.92
N ARG A 174 5.50 12.38 -6.85
CA ARG A 174 6.00 11.21 -7.62
C ARG A 174 5.03 10.68 -8.67
N VAL A 175 3.75 11.08 -8.62
CA VAL A 175 2.66 10.52 -9.44
C VAL A 175 2.94 10.56 -10.95
N GLU A 176 3.65 11.59 -11.44
CA GLU A 176 4.02 11.68 -12.86
C GLU A 176 4.95 10.53 -13.28
N ASN A 177 6.07 10.36 -12.57
CA ASN A 177 7.06 9.33 -12.89
C ASN A 177 6.51 7.92 -12.64
N ASP A 178 5.91 7.71 -11.47
CA ASP A 178 5.54 6.38 -10.99
C ASP A 178 4.28 5.83 -11.68
N LEU A 179 3.36 6.71 -12.09
CA LEU A 179 2.05 6.31 -12.60
C LEU A 179 1.63 7.00 -13.92
N LEU A 180 1.58 8.33 -14.00
CA LEU A 180 1.00 9.01 -15.18
C LEU A 180 1.83 8.80 -16.45
N SER A 181 3.15 8.63 -16.33
CA SER A 181 4.05 8.21 -17.41
C SER A 181 3.62 6.90 -18.08
N LYS A 182 2.86 6.05 -17.39
CA LYS A 182 2.32 4.77 -17.89
C LYS A 182 0.97 4.91 -18.58
N LYS A 183 0.40 6.12 -18.61
CA LYS A 183 -0.89 6.47 -19.23
C LYS A 183 -2.04 5.57 -18.76
N PRO A 184 -2.37 5.57 -17.45
CA PRO A 184 -3.46 4.77 -16.91
C PRO A 184 -4.83 5.26 -17.43
N ASP A 185 -5.69 4.31 -17.78
CA ASP A 185 -7.10 4.54 -18.08
C ASP A 185 -7.95 4.58 -16.79
N LEU A 186 -7.57 3.76 -15.81
CA LEU A 186 -8.20 3.64 -14.49
C LEU A 186 -7.14 3.77 -13.41
N VAL A 187 -7.44 4.56 -12.37
CA VAL A 187 -6.54 4.76 -11.22
C VAL A 187 -7.30 4.51 -9.92
N PHE A 188 -6.76 3.65 -9.08
CA PHE A 188 -7.11 3.51 -7.67
C PHE A 188 -6.14 4.34 -6.83
N VAL A 189 -6.66 5.13 -5.89
CA VAL A 189 -5.88 5.99 -4.99
C VAL A 189 -6.18 5.57 -3.55
N GLU A 190 -5.15 5.22 -2.79
CA GLU A 190 -5.25 4.71 -1.42
C GLU A 190 -4.21 5.43 -0.55
N PHE A 191 -4.66 6.28 0.37
CA PHE A 191 -3.80 7.00 1.32
C PHE A 191 -4.57 7.27 2.63
N SER A 192 -5.38 6.30 3.08
CA SER A 192 -6.40 6.47 4.13
C SER A 192 -6.52 5.22 4.99
#